data_AF-A0A969Q3G6-F1
#
_entry.id   AF-A0A969Q3G6-F1
#
_cell.length_a   1.000
_cell.length_b   1.000
_cell.length_c   1.000
_cell.angle_alpha   90.00
_cell.angle_beta   90.00
_cell.angle_gamma   90.00
#
_symmetry.space_group_name_H-M   'P 1'
#
loop_
_entity.id
_entity.type
_entity.pdbx_description
1 polymer ?
#
loop_
_entity_poly.entity_id
_entity_poly.type
_entity_poly.pdbx_seq_one_letter_code
_entity_poly.pdbx_strand_id
1 'polypeptide(L)' 'MPLKLSLKPNEKIVLNGAVVQNGDRRTTLLLQNKASVLREKDIMQIEEANTPVRRI' A
#
# COMPACT_ATOMS: atom_id res chain seq x y z
N MET A 1 17.33 -0.77 10.02
CA MET A 1 16.43 0.34 10.42
C MET A 1 14.98 -0.12 10.29
N PRO A 2 14.09 0.21 11.24
CA PRO A 2 12.67 -0.12 11.16
C PRO A 2 11.96 0.72 10.08
N LEU A 3 10.97 0.13 9.40
CA LEU A 3 10.12 0.84 8.44
C LEU A 3 8.94 1.49 9.19
N LYS A 4 8.84 2.82 9.11
CA LYS A 4 7.73 3.60 9.71
C LYS A 4 6.75 4.03 8.63
N LEU A 5 5.51 3.57 8.72
CA LEU A 5 4.44 3.91 7.78
C LEU A 5 3.34 4.68 8.51
N SER A 6 2.86 5.77 7.90
CA SER A 6 1.68 6.51 8.35
C SER A 6 0.57 6.31 7.33
N LEU A 7 -0.56 5.80 7.79
CA LEU A 7 -1.72 5.47 6.95
C LEU A 7 -2.84 6.48 7.19
N LYS A 8 -3.45 6.96 6.10
CA LYS A 8 -4.71 7.70 6.15
C LYS A 8 -5.84 6.79 6.61
N PRO A 9 -6.97 7.33 7.10
CA PRO A 9 -8.16 6.53 7.37
C PRO A 9 -8.53 5.68 6.15
N ASN A 10 -8.89 4.42 6.38
CA ASN A 10 -9.24 3.43 5.36
C ASN A 10 -8.14 3.05 4.34
N GLU A 11 -6.91 3.58 4.45
CA GLU A 11 -5.80 3.21 3.55
C GLU A 11 -5.40 1.74 3.77
N LYS A 12 -5.27 0.97 2.67
CA LYS A 12 -4.89 -0.44 2.72
C LYS A 12 -3.41 -0.63 2.43
N ILE A 13 -2.83 -1.64 3.07
CA ILE A 13 -1.48 -2.14 2.79
C ILE A 13 -1.48 -3.66 2.67
N VAL A 14 -0.54 -4.19 1.90
CA VAL A 14 -0.25 -5.63 1.80
C VAL A 14 1.07 -5.90 2.52
N LEU A 15 1.06 -6.86 3.43
CA LEU A 15 2.20 -7.31 4.21
C LEU A 15 2.31 -8.83 4.15
N ASN A 16 3.33 -9.37 3.47
CA ASN A 16 3.55 -10.82 3.36
C ASN A 16 2.29 -11.63 2.96
N GLY A 17 1.44 -11.07 2.10
CA GLY A 17 0.18 -11.72 1.65
C GLY A 17 -1.05 -11.44 2.51
N ALA A 18 -0.90 -10.76 3.66
CA ALA A 18 -2.03 -10.27 4.46
C ALA A 18 -2.38 -8.83 4.07
N VAL A 19 -3.66 -8.53 3.89
CA VAL A 19 -4.16 -7.17 3.68
C VAL A 19 -4.50 -6.56 5.04
N VAL A 20 -3.90 -5.41 5.36
CA VAL A 20 -4.15 -4.64 6.57
C VAL A 20 -4.78 -3.31 6.17
N GLN A 21 -5.93 -3.00 6.74
CA GLN A 21 -6.63 -1.73 6.52
C GLN A 21 -6.57 -0.89 7.79
N ASN A 22 -6.22 0.39 7.63
CA ASN A 22 -6.34 1.33 8.74
C ASN A 22 -7.81 1.65 9.05
N GLY A 23 -8.14 1.83 10.33
CA GLY A 23 -9.48 2.19 10.77
C GLY A 23 -9.90 3.61 10.37
N ASP A 24 -10.89 4.15 11.07
CA ASP A 24 -11.49 5.47 10.81
C ASP A 24 -10.57 6.66 11.17
N ARG A 25 -9.44 6.40 11.83
CA ARG A 25 -8.47 7.43 12.27
C ARG A 25 -7.06 7.12 11.80
N ARG A 26 -6.21 8.15 11.72
CA ARG A 26 -4.81 8.02 11.35
C ARG A 26 -4.05 7.18 12.37
N THR A 27 -3.38 6.14 11.90
CA THR A 27 -2.56 5.24 12.76
C THR A 27 -1.14 5.14 12.21
N THR A 28 -0.19 4.79 13.08
CA THR A 28 1.20 4.47 12.71
C THR A 28 1.43 2.98 12.94
N LEU A 29 1.94 2.29 11.92
CA LEU A 29 2.38 0.90 12.03
C LEU A 29 3.91 0.85 12.05
N LEU A 30 4.44 0.02 12.95
CA LEU A 30 5.88 -0.20 13.11
C LEU A 30 6.21 -1.65 12.76
N LEU A 31 7.04 -1.85 11.74
CA LEU A 31 7.55 -3.19 11.40
C LEU A 31 8.95 -3.38 11.97
N GLN A 32 9.07 -4.39 12.85
CA GLN A 32 10.33 -4.73 13.52
C GLN A 32 11.11 -5.85 12.81
N ASN A 33 10.50 -6.55 11.85
CA ASN A 33 11.12 -7.63 11.07
C ASN A 33 11.24 -7.26 9.57
N LYS A 34 12.01 -8.06 8.83
CA LYS A 34 12.15 -7.91 7.37
C LYS A 34 10.90 -8.45 6.69
N ALA A 35 10.11 -7.58 6.09
CA ALA A 35 8.90 -7.93 5.37
C ALA A 35 8.74 -7.07 4.11
N SER A 36 8.13 -7.64 3.08
CA SER A 36 7.76 -6.90 1.88
C SER A 36 6.43 -6.21 2.13
N VAL A 37 6.40 -4.88 2.00
CA VAL A 37 5.21 -4.06 2.23
C VAL A 37 4.87 -3.29 0.95
N LEU A 38 3.60 -3.32 0.57
CA LEU A 38 3.08 -2.56 -0.56
C LEU A 38 1.88 -1.74 -0.06
N ARG A 39 1.90 -0.42 -0.23
CA ARG A 39 0.76 0.44 0.11
C ARG A 39 -0.11 0.64 -1.10
N GLU A 40 -1.42 0.68 -0.93
CA GLU A 40 -2.38 0.91 -2.01
C GLU A 40 -2.03 2.11 -2.91
N LYS A 41 -1.61 3.22 -2.30
CA LYS A 41 -1.22 4.43 -3.05
C LYS A 41 0.05 4.30 -3.89
N ASP A 42 0.88 3.28 -3.63
CA ASP A 42 2.07 2.99 -4.42
C ASP A 42 1.77 1.91 -5.48
N ILE A 43 0.55 1.35 -5.49
CA ILE A 43 0.10 0.38 -6.49
C ILE A 43 -0.47 1.14 -7.68
N MET A 44 0.08 0.87 -8.87
CA MET A 44 -0.50 1.32 -10.14
C MET A 44 -1.89 0.72 -10.30
N GLN A 45 -2.90 1.57 -10.44
CA GLN A 45 -4.27 1.14 -10.69
C GLN A 45 -4.48 0.81 -12.17
N ILE A 46 -5.51 0.01 -12.46
CA ILE A 46 -5.83 -0.42 -13.83
C ILE A 46 -6.09 0.80 -14.73
N GLU A 47 -6.72 1.83 -14.19
CA GLU A 47 -7.06 3.07 -14.87
C GLU A 47 -5.78 3.84 -15.26
N GLU A 48 -4.75 3.79 -14.40
CA GLU A 48 -3.46 4.44 -14.59
C GLU A 48 -2.55 3.71 -15.60
N ALA A 49 -2.87 2.48 -15.99
CA ALA A 49 -2.02 1.65 -16.83
C ALA A 49 -1.91 2.17 -18.27
N ASN A 50 -0.88 2.95 -18.58
CA ASN A 50 -0.69 3.53 -19.92
C ASN A 50 0.14 2.62 -20.84
N THR A 51 -0.51 1.67 -21.53
CA THR A 51 0.16 0.72 -22.43
C THR A 51 0.08 1.16 -23.91
N PRO A 52 1.07 0.80 -24.76
CA PRO A 52 1.04 1.13 -26.20
C PRO A 52 -0.18 0.58 -26.95
N VAL A 53 -0.77 -0.53 -26.47
CA VAL A 53 -1.97 -1.16 -27.03
C VAL A 53 -3.20 -0.25 -27.01
N ARG A 54 -3.25 0.78 -26.14
CA ARG A 54 -4.35 1.76 -26.12
C ARG A 54 -4.46 2.61 -27.40
N ARG A 55 -3.48 2.54 -28.31
CA ARG A 55 -3.40 3.39 -29.52
C ARG A 55 -4.07 2.78 -30.77
N ILE A 56 -4.61 1.57 -30.66
CA ILE A 56 -5.16 0.79 -31.78
C ILE A 56 -6.67 0.65 -31.61
#